data_AF-A0A432TMT6-F1
#
_entry.id   AF-A0A432TMT6-F1
#
_cell.length_a   1.000
_cell.length_b   1.000
_cell.length_c   1.000
_cell.angle_alpha   90.00
_cell.angle_beta   90.00
_cell.angle_gamma   90.00
#
_symmetry.space_group_name_H-M   'P 1'
#
loop_
_entity.id
_entity.type
_entity.pdbx_description
1 polymer ?
#
loop_
_entity_poly.entity_id
_entity_poly.type
_entity_poly.pdbx_seq_one_letter_code
_entity_poly.pdbx_strand_id
1 'polypeptide(L)' 'MKNHVALQADVTANDEIDKALMARFNIIGPPAILFFNNGVEKRSQRIVGEINAQGYLEHFNKAQ' A
#
# COMPACT_ATOMS: atom_id res chain seq x y z
N MET A 1 0.92 -5.12 -15.78
CA MET A 1 -0.09 -4.29 -15.08
C MET A 1 -1.49 -4.28 -15.73
N LYS A 2 -1.80 -5.09 -16.75
CA LYS A 2 -3.19 -5.22 -17.21
C LYS A 2 -3.98 -6.01 -16.15
N ASN A 3 -5.21 -5.59 -15.84
CA ASN A 3 -6.12 -6.23 -14.86
C ASN A 3 -5.80 -6.02 -13.36
N HIS A 4 -5.27 -4.84 -12.98
CA HIS A 4 -5.17 -4.44 -11.57
C HIS A 4 -5.91 -3.12 -11.33
N VAL A 5 -6.35 -2.91 -10.10
CA VAL A 5 -6.97 -1.67 -9.64
C VAL A 5 -5.98 -0.95 -8.74
N ALA A 6 -5.65 0.30 -9.08
CA ALA A 6 -4.90 1.19 -8.20
C ALA A 6 -5.89 2.00 -7.37
N LEU A 7 -5.68 2.01 -6.05
CA LEU A 7 -6.43 2.82 -5.10
C LEU A 7 -5.46 3.70 -4.34
N GLN A 8 -5.87 4.93 -4.05
CA GLN A 8 -5.13 5.87 -3.24
C GLN A 8 -6.06 6.41 -2.16
N ALA A 9 -5.60 6.39 -0.92
CA ALA A 9 -6.21 7.11 0.18
C ALA A 9 -5.37 8.35 0.47
N ASP A 10 -5.96 9.53 0.32
CA ASP A 10 -5.35 10.78 0.79
C ASP A 10 -5.68 10.95 2.28
N VAL A 11 -4.66 10.82 3.12
CA VAL A 11 -4.77 10.92 4.59
C VAL A 11 -4.19 12.25 5.12
N THR A 12 -4.12 13.28 4.26
CA THR A 12 -3.52 14.59 4.61
C THR A 12 -4.25 15.26 5.77
N ALA A 13 -5.57 15.08 5.90
CA ALA A 13 -6.35 15.67 6.98
C ALA A 13 -6.03 15.04 8.35
N ASN A 14 -5.59 13.78 8.37
CA ASN A 14 -5.26 13.02 9.57
C ASN A 14 -6.41 13.02 10.59
N ASP A 15 -7.62 12.89 10.08
CA ASP A 15 -8.84 12.86 10.89
C ASP A 15 -9.08 11.46 11.52
N GLU A 16 -10.23 11.27 12.14
CA GLU A 16 -10.55 10.00 12.81
C GLU A 16 -10.66 8.83 11.82
N ILE A 17 -11.14 9.06 10.59
CA ILE A 17 -11.29 8.04 9.57
C ILE A 17 -9.91 7.66 9.02
N ASP A 18 -9.06 8.65 8.75
CA ASP A 18 -7.68 8.45 8.30
C ASP A 18 -6.87 7.64 9.32
N LYS A 19 -6.96 8.03 10.60
CA LYS A 19 -6.29 7.32 11.71
C LYS A 19 -6.80 5.89 11.84
N ALA A 20 -8.11 5.67 11.71
CA ALA A 20 -8.69 4.33 11.75
C ALA A 20 -8.22 3.46 10.58
N LEU A 21 -8.15 4.01 9.37
CA LEU A 21 -7.64 3.34 8.18
C LEU A 21 -6.16 2.95 8.37
N MET A 22 -5.32 3.90 8.76
CA MET A 22 -3.90 3.67 9.01
C MET A 22 -3.68 2.64 10.13
N ALA A 23 -4.43 2.73 11.24
CA ALA A 23 -4.36 1.77 12.34
C ALA A 23 -4.77 0.35 11.91
N ARG A 24 -5.85 0.21 11.12
CA ARG A 24 -6.30 -1.08 10.58
C ARG A 24 -5.20 -1.79 9.79
N PHE A 25 -4.39 -1.03 9.05
CA PHE A 25 -3.28 -1.58 8.28
C PHE A 25 -1.93 -1.48 8.98
N ASN A 26 -1.90 -1.01 10.22
CA ASN A 26 -0.67 -0.83 11.01
C ASN A 26 0.37 0.05 10.29
N ILE A 27 -0.09 1.13 9.67
CA ILE A 27 0.71 2.17 9.01
C ILE A 27 0.88 3.32 10.00
N ILE A 28 2.13 3.69 10.31
CA ILE A 28 2.42 4.81 11.22
C ILE A 28 2.28 6.15 10.49
N GLY A 29 2.59 6.18 9.19
CA GLY A 29 2.36 7.31 8.31
C GLY A 29 2.80 7.00 6.87
N PRO A 30 2.43 7.85 5.89
CA PRO A 30 2.93 7.77 4.52
C PRO A 30 4.45 8.06 4.40
N PRO A 31 5.11 7.67 3.30
CA PRO A 31 4.57 6.92 2.17
C PRO A 31 4.51 5.41 2.44
N ALA A 32 3.39 4.77 2.05
CA ALA A 32 3.19 3.34 2.15
C ALA A 32 2.36 2.82 0.96
N ILE A 33 2.82 1.74 0.32
CA ILE A 33 2.07 1.03 -0.73
C ILE A 33 1.80 -0.39 -0.26
N LEU A 34 0.53 -0.78 -0.28
CA LEU A 34 0.05 -2.10 0.08
C LEU A 34 -0.45 -2.82 -1.18
N PHE A 35 -0.19 -4.12 -1.25
CA PHE A 35 -0.65 -4.98 -2.34
C PHE A 35 -1.68 -5.97 -1.84
N PHE A 36 -2.72 -6.20 -2.64
CA PHE A 36 -3.79 -7.14 -2.35
C PHE A 36 -4.02 -8.05 -3.55
N ASN A 37 -4.23 -9.34 -3.29
CA ASN A 37 -4.68 -10.30 -4.30
C ASN A 37 -5.82 -11.15 -3.71
N ASN A 38 -6.92 -11.31 -4.44
CA ASN A 38 -8.12 -12.02 -4.00
C ASN A 38 -8.63 -11.58 -2.62
N GLY A 39 -8.60 -10.27 -2.36
CA GLY A 39 -9.03 -9.69 -1.08
C GLY A 39 -8.06 -9.87 0.09
N VAL A 40 -6.93 -10.56 -0.12
CA VAL A 40 -5.92 -10.83 0.92
C VAL A 40 -4.70 -9.93 0.69
N GLU A 41 -4.26 -9.28 1.75
CA GLU A 41 -3.07 -8.44 1.73
C GLU A 41 -1.78 -9.26 1.63
N LYS A 42 -0.86 -8.86 0.74
CA LYS A 42 0.48 -9.43 0.63
C LYS A 42 1.47 -8.63 1.49
N ARG A 43 1.34 -8.78 2.81
CA ARG A 43 2.09 -7.98 3.81
C ARG A 43 3.61 -7.96 3.60
N SER A 44 4.21 -9.08 3.20
CA SER A 44 5.66 -9.16 2.97
C SER A 44 6.15 -8.32 1.78
N GLN A 45 5.23 -7.85 0.93
CA GLN A 45 5.55 -7.03 -0.24
C GLN A 45 5.21 -5.55 -0.03
N ARG A 46 4.82 -5.14 1.18
CA ARG A 46 4.64 -3.72 1.48
C ARG A 46 5.88 -2.93 1.10
N ILE A 47 5.64 -1.73 0.59
CA ILE A 47 6.67 -0.72 0.41
C ILE A 47 6.41 0.33 1.48
N VAL A 48 7.45 0.65 2.25
CA VAL A 48 7.45 1.73 3.24
C VAL A 48 8.65 2.62 2.91
N GLY A 49 8.42 3.92 2.80
CA GLY A 49 9.43 4.84 2.28
C GLY A 49 9.46 4.90 0.75
N GLU A 50 10.45 5.61 0.22
CA GLU A 50 10.62 5.81 -1.21
C GLU A 50 11.42 4.68 -1.86
N ILE A 51 11.04 4.31 -3.08
CA ILE A 51 11.76 3.36 -3.91
C ILE A 51 11.73 3.80 -5.38
N ASN A 52 12.66 3.29 -6.18
CA ASN A 52 12.65 3.50 -7.62
C ASN A 52 11.68 2.56 -8.35
N ALA A 53 11.47 2.81 -9.64
CA ALA A 53 10.56 2.03 -10.48
C ALA A 53 10.92 0.52 -10.52
N GLN A 54 12.20 0.19 -10.51
CA GLN A 54 12.66 -1.20 -10.55
C GLN A 54 12.29 -1.94 -9.26
N GLY A 55 12.55 -1.34 -8.10
CA GLY A 55 12.15 -1.88 -6.80
C GLY A 55 10.64 -2.04 -6.70
N TYR A 56 9.88 -1.08 -7.22
CA TYR A 56 8.42 -1.20 -7.26
C TYR A 56 7.96 -2.44 -8.03
N LEU A 57 8.53 -2.65 -9.24
CA LEU A 57 8.18 -3.81 -10.07
C LEU A 57 8.53 -5.14 -9.39
N GLU A 58 9.62 -5.21 -8.64
CA GLU A 58 9.99 -6.42 -7.89
C GLU A 58 8.96 -6.79 -6.83
N HIS A 59 8.51 -5.82 -6.03
CA HIS A 59 7.45 -6.01 -5.04
C HIS A 59 6.12 -6.36 -5.70
N PHE A 60 5.75 -5.61 -6.75
CA PHE A 60 4.52 -5.82 -7.50
C PHE A 60 4.44 -7.23 -8.10
N ASN A 61 5.52 -7.73 -8.69
CA ASN A 61 5.57 -9.06 -9.29
C ASN A 61 5.51 -10.18 -8.23
N LYS A 62 6.14 -9.99 -7.05
CA LYS A 62 6.06 -10.94 -5.94
C LYS A 62 4.69 -10.94 -5.24
N ALA A 63 3.90 -9.89 -5.41
CA ALA A 63 2.57 -9.75 -4.80
C ALA A 63 1.43 -10.32 -5.66
N GLN A 64 1.72 -10.72 -6.91
CA GLN A 64 0.76 -11.40 -7.78
C GLN A 64 0.30 -12.74 -7.20
#